data_AF-A0A829DCL6-F1
#
_entry.id   AF-A0A829DCL6-F1
#
_cell.length_a   1.000
_cell.length_b   1.000
_cell.length_c   1.000
_cell.angle_alpha   90.00
_cell.angle_beta   90.00
_cell.angle_gamma   90.00
#
_symmetry.space_group_name_H-M   'P 1'
#
loop_
_entity.id
_entity.type
_entity.pdbx_description
1 polymer ?
#
loop_
_entity_poly.entity_id
_entity_poly.type
_entity_poly.pdbx_seq_one_letter_code
_entity_poly.pdbx_strand_id
1 'polypeptide(L)'
;MRFILGILKLFIVCFKVQTFHHKKSSKVLIILGIYLCISNVSVYADTAIFSGLKKSLEEKTRTFQMENGLNVLMMKREDSPTIAVYTKFLVGSADETPEIAGTAHLLEHMLFKGTKNIGTTNYEKEKPYLEQIAVWGKRLDTLRLKELEMKETGEEPSGEFKNQIETLKKRFYSLLELHRKFVISNEDNYIYSKNGGVGFNAYTSNDVTNYQILLPANRLEIWAKLESDRLKNPILREYYTERDVVLEERRMRVENRGLGILREKYLDAAFPEGHPYRMPVIGYEKNLGFLDLEKTKTFFKNYYDPQRMVIAVVGSLDFDKTEKYCVTILEI
;
A
#
# COMPACT_ATOMS: atom_id res chain seq x y z
N MET A 1 -45.89 -11.99 32.02
CA MET A 1 -47.11 -12.83 31.97
C MET A 1 -48.40 -12.04 31.65
N ARG A 2 -48.36 -11.10 30.69
CA ARG A 2 -49.54 -10.40 30.13
C ARG A 2 -49.58 -10.37 28.59
N PHE A 3 -48.58 -10.95 27.92
CA PHE A 3 -48.51 -11.04 26.45
C PHE A 3 -49.15 -12.31 25.87
N ILE A 4 -49.34 -13.36 26.68
CA ILE A 4 -49.91 -14.64 26.23
C ILE A 4 -51.46 -14.60 26.17
N LEU A 5 -52.11 -13.70 26.92
CA LEU A 5 -53.58 -13.57 26.88
C LEU A 5 -54.12 -12.74 25.71
N GLY A 6 -53.30 -11.90 25.07
CA GLY A 6 -53.72 -11.08 23.92
C GLY A 6 -53.84 -11.89 22.62
N ILE A 7 -53.00 -12.91 22.45
CA ILE A 7 -52.93 -13.73 21.24
C ILE A 7 -54.06 -14.78 21.21
N LEU A 8 -54.53 -15.24 22.37
CA LEU A 8 -55.62 -16.21 22.45
C LEU A 8 -57.01 -15.62 22.11
N LYS A 9 -57.20 -14.30 22.21
CA LYS A 9 -58.48 -13.64 21.87
C LYS A 9 -58.69 -13.44 20.37
N LEU A 10 -57.62 -13.40 19.57
CA LEU A 10 -57.75 -13.32 18.11
C LEU A 10 -58.09 -14.69 17.47
N PHE A 11 -57.76 -15.79 18.15
CA PHE A 11 -58.02 -17.14 17.63
C PHE A 11 -59.50 -17.57 17.72
N ILE A 12 -60.30 -16.96 18.61
CA ILE A 12 -61.69 -17.38 18.85
C ILE A 12 -62.72 -16.67 17.95
N VAL A 13 -62.37 -15.52 17.35
CA VAL A 13 -63.31 -14.77 16.48
C VAL A 13 -63.37 -15.33 15.06
N CYS A 14 -62.35 -16.05 14.58
CA CYS A 14 -62.33 -16.55 13.19
C CYS A 14 -62.92 -17.95 12.98
N PHE A 15 -63.42 -18.64 14.01
CA PHE A 15 -63.84 -20.05 13.88
C PHE A 15 -65.36 -20.30 13.98
N LYS A 16 -66.19 -19.28 13.69
CA LYS A 16 -67.65 -19.45 13.72
C LYS A 16 -68.38 -18.83 12.53
N VAL A 17 -67.99 -19.23 11.31
CA VAL A 17 -68.89 -19.21 10.13
C VAL A 17 -68.58 -20.43 9.25
N GLN A 18 -69.18 -21.58 9.59
CA GLN A 18 -69.68 -22.54 8.60
C GLN A 18 -70.75 -21.79 7.79
N THR A 19 -70.93 -21.85 6.49
CA THR A 19 -70.83 -22.89 5.46
C THR A 19 -71.12 -22.17 4.14
N PHE A 20 -70.44 -22.45 3.03
CA PHE A 20 -71.06 -22.61 1.70
C PHE A 20 -70.00 -22.96 0.65
N HIS A 21 -70.47 -23.58 -0.42
CA HIS A 21 -69.79 -24.30 -1.49
C HIS A 21 -68.53 -23.70 -2.13
N HIS A 22 -67.79 -24.63 -2.73
CA HIS A 22 -66.84 -24.51 -3.85
C HIS A 22 -65.32 -24.56 -3.59
N LYS A 23 -64.79 -25.77 -3.86
CA LYS A 23 -63.49 -26.15 -4.41
C LYS A 23 -62.43 -25.05 -4.62
N LYS A 24 -61.24 -25.34 -4.07
CA LYS A 24 -59.91 -24.99 -4.62
C LYS A 24 -59.39 -23.56 -4.33
N SER A 25 -59.47 -23.07 -3.09
CA SER A 25 -58.72 -21.83 -2.71
C SER A 25 -58.22 -21.74 -1.25
N SER A 26 -58.33 -22.79 -0.45
CA SER A 26 -58.01 -22.69 1.00
C SER A 26 -56.51 -22.86 1.33
N LYS A 27 -55.72 -23.58 0.52
CA LYS A 27 -54.27 -23.74 0.75
C LYS A 27 -53.46 -22.50 0.35
N VAL A 28 -53.95 -21.69 -0.59
CA VAL A 28 -53.25 -20.49 -1.08
C VAL A 28 -53.39 -19.33 -0.08
N LEU A 29 -54.54 -19.18 0.59
CA LEU A 29 -54.73 -18.12 1.58
C LEU A 29 -53.90 -18.31 2.87
N ILE A 30 -53.69 -19.55 3.31
CA ILE A 30 -52.87 -19.84 4.50
C ILE A 30 -51.37 -19.58 4.21
N ILE A 31 -50.91 -19.93 3.01
CA ILE A 31 -49.54 -19.66 2.57
C ILE A 31 -49.32 -18.15 2.37
N LEU A 32 -50.30 -17.41 1.82
CA LEU A 32 -50.22 -15.94 1.70
C LEU A 32 -50.20 -15.24 3.08
N GLY A 33 -50.96 -15.73 4.06
CA GLY A 33 -50.97 -15.16 5.42
C GLY A 33 -49.65 -15.38 6.18
N ILE A 34 -49.00 -16.52 5.98
CA ILE A 34 -47.67 -16.80 6.54
C ILE A 34 -46.59 -15.99 5.80
N TYR A 35 -46.71 -15.83 4.46
CA TYR A 35 -45.80 -14.97 3.69
C TYR A 35 -45.93 -13.50 4.06
N LEU A 36 -47.14 -13.00 4.38
CA LEU A 36 -47.36 -11.62 4.85
C LEU A 36 -46.85 -11.37 6.28
N CYS A 37 -46.82 -12.40 7.13
CA CYS A 37 -46.20 -12.30 8.46
C CYS A 37 -44.67 -12.35 8.39
N ILE A 38 -44.10 -13.07 7.42
CA ILE A 38 -42.65 -13.15 7.20
C ILE A 38 -42.13 -11.93 6.42
N SER A 39 -42.94 -11.31 5.56
CA SER A 39 -42.58 -10.08 4.82
C SER A 39 -42.63 -8.81 5.67
N ASN A 40 -43.12 -8.89 6.92
CA ASN A 40 -43.11 -7.80 7.90
C ASN A 40 -42.17 -8.10 9.08
N VAL A 41 -41.25 -9.06 8.95
CA VAL A 41 -39.98 -8.96 9.67
C VAL A 41 -39.22 -7.84 8.97
N SER A 42 -39.62 -6.61 9.28
CA SER A 42 -38.83 -5.44 8.96
C SER A 42 -37.41 -5.76 9.39
N VAL A 43 -36.50 -5.72 8.42
CA VAL A 43 -35.07 -5.62 8.64
C VAL A 43 -34.84 -4.25 9.28
N TYR A 44 -35.31 -4.07 10.52
CA TYR A 44 -34.72 -3.10 11.42
C TYR A 44 -33.38 -3.73 11.74
N ALA A 45 -32.38 -3.38 10.93
CA ALA A 45 -31.01 -3.45 11.37
C ALA A 45 -31.00 -2.70 12.71
N ASP A 46 -30.91 -3.46 13.80
CA ASP A 46 -31.33 -3.03 15.12
C ASP A 46 -30.51 -1.80 15.50
N THR A 47 -31.15 -0.63 15.51
CA THR A 47 -30.49 0.66 15.74
C THR A 47 -29.76 0.67 17.08
N ALA A 48 -30.23 -0.14 18.04
CA ALA A 48 -29.56 -0.40 19.30
C ALA A 48 -28.22 -1.15 19.13
N ILE A 49 -28.17 -2.17 18.25
CA ILE A 49 -26.92 -2.89 17.94
C ILE A 49 -25.92 -1.96 17.27
N PHE A 50 -26.34 -1.17 16.27
CA PHE A 50 -25.47 -0.20 15.60
C PHE A 50 -24.99 0.90 16.56
N SER A 51 -25.88 1.42 17.41
CA SER A 51 -25.53 2.40 18.43
C SER A 51 -24.52 1.85 19.44
N GLY A 52 -24.73 0.62 19.91
CA GLY A 52 -23.81 -0.07 20.82
C GLY A 52 -22.44 -0.34 20.19
N LEU A 53 -22.41 -0.80 18.92
CA LEU A 53 -21.17 -1.00 18.18
C LEU A 53 -20.42 0.31 17.98
N LYS A 54 -21.12 1.37 17.56
CA LYS A 54 -20.55 2.72 17.38
C LYS A 54 -19.92 3.22 18.67
N LYS A 55 -20.66 3.17 19.78
CA LYS A 55 -20.16 3.59 21.10
C LYS A 55 -18.92 2.78 21.50
N SER A 56 -18.94 1.46 21.34
CA SER A 56 -17.78 0.62 21.63
C SER A 56 -16.56 0.93 20.74
N LEU A 57 -16.77 1.33 19.48
CA LEU A 57 -15.68 1.73 18.60
C LEU A 57 -15.12 3.07 19.04
N GLU A 58 -15.97 4.07 19.28
CA GLU A 58 -15.58 5.40 19.75
C GLU A 58 -14.81 5.36 21.08
N GLU A 59 -15.21 4.49 22.02
CA GLU A 59 -14.47 4.29 23.28
C GLU A 59 -13.10 3.62 23.10
N LYS A 60 -12.94 2.84 22.03
CA LYS A 60 -11.71 2.10 21.72
C LYS A 60 -10.83 2.80 20.71
N THR A 61 -11.25 3.91 20.13
CA THR A 61 -10.46 4.66 19.14
C THR A 61 -10.10 6.05 19.66
N ARG A 62 -8.94 6.53 19.22
CA ARG A 62 -8.53 7.92 19.42
C ARG A 62 -7.79 8.37 18.17
N THR A 63 -8.10 9.58 17.72
CA THR A 63 -7.37 10.23 16.64
C THR A 63 -6.76 11.51 17.18
N PHE A 64 -5.53 11.81 16.78
CA PHE A 64 -4.94 13.13 16.98
C PHE A 64 -4.14 13.52 15.74
N GLN A 65 -3.93 14.83 15.58
CA GLN A 65 -3.10 15.40 14.53
C GLN A 65 -1.86 16.04 15.17
N MET A 66 -0.69 15.73 14.65
CA MET A 66 0.58 16.34 15.07
C MET A 66 0.70 17.76 14.50
N GLU A 67 1.60 18.58 15.06
CA GLU A 67 1.82 19.96 14.61
C GLU A 67 2.23 20.07 13.12
N ASN A 68 2.96 19.06 12.60
CA ASN A 68 3.33 18.98 11.18
C ASN A 68 2.19 18.50 10.25
N GLY A 69 0.99 18.24 10.81
CA GLY A 69 -0.20 17.83 10.07
C GLY A 69 -0.40 16.31 9.94
N LEU A 70 0.55 15.50 10.42
CA LEU A 70 0.43 14.03 10.44
C LEU A 70 -0.76 13.58 11.28
N ASN A 71 -1.62 12.76 10.68
CA ASN A 71 -2.77 12.18 11.38
C ASN A 71 -2.41 10.80 11.94
N VAL A 72 -2.73 10.58 13.21
CA VAL A 72 -2.54 9.30 13.87
C VAL A 72 -3.88 8.78 14.38
N LEU A 73 -4.25 7.59 13.92
CA LEU A 73 -5.41 6.84 14.38
C LEU A 73 -4.94 5.70 15.27
N MET A 74 -5.49 5.60 16.47
CA MET A 74 -5.20 4.53 17.42
C MET A 74 -6.48 3.75 17.70
N MET A 75 -6.37 2.41 17.79
CA MET A 75 -7.45 1.55 18.24
C MET A 75 -6.95 0.55 19.28
N LYS A 76 -7.49 0.64 20.49
CA LYS A 76 -7.15 -0.24 21.60
C LYS A 76 -7.83 -1.60 21.44
N ARG A 77 -7.03 -2.67 21.46
CA ARG A 77 -7.44 -4.09 21.43
C ARG A 77 -6.55 -4.91 22.34
N GLU A 78 -7.10 -5.45 23.42
CA GLU A 78 -6.32 -6.15 24.45
C GLU A 78 -6.28 -7.68 24.29
N ASP A 79 -6.81 -8.21 23.18
CA ASP A 79 -6.90 -9.65 22.91
C ASP A 79 -5.53 -10.36 22.86
N SER A 80 -4.46 -9.61 22.56
CA SER A 80 -3.08 -10.07 22.42
C SER A 80 -2.11 -8.94 22.79
N PRO A 81 -0.94 -9.23 23.41
CA PRO A 81 0.09 -8.24 23.76
C PRO A 81 0.89 -7.74 22.55
N THR A 82 0.21 -7.47 21.44
CA THR A 82 0.78 -7.08 20.15
C THR A 82 0.12 -5.83 19.62
N ILE A 83 0.83 -5.10 18.76
CA ILE A 83 0.34 -3.97 17.99
C ILE A 83 0.59 -4.22 16.50
N ALA A 84 -0.30 -3.74 15.66
CA ALA A 84 -0.12 -3.61 14.23
C ALA A 84 0.02 -2.12 13.93
N VAL A 85 1.02 -1.75 13.14
CA VAL A 85 1.23 -0.38 12.69
C VAL A 85 1.16 -0.34 11.17
N TYR A 86 0.33 0.55 10.66
CA TYR A 86 0.15 0.81 9.23
C TYR A 86 0.47 2.28 8.98
N THR A 87 1.48 2.53 8.16
CA THR A 87 1.85 3.86 7.69
C THR A 87 1.35 4.02 6.27
N LYS A 88 0.34 4.86 6.07
CA LYS A 88 -0.25 5.10 4.75
C LYS A 88 0.09 6.49 4.25
N PHE A 89 0.53 6.54 3.01
CA PHE A 89 0.70 7.76 2.25
C PHE A 89 -0.40 7.84 1.20
N LEU A 90 -1.04 9.00 1.10
CA LEU A 90 -1.95 9.35 0.02
C LEU A 90 -1.13 9.66 -1.23
N VAL A 91 -0.53 8.62 -1.79
CA VAL A 91 0.22 8.64 -3.04
C VAL A 91 0.21 7.26 -3.65
N GLY A 92 -0.05 7.17 -4.95
CA GLY A 92 0.08 5.94 -5.71
C GLY A 92 0.38 6.21 -7.17
N SER A 93 0.10 5.23 -8.03
CA SER A 93 0.36 5.39 -9.47
C SER A 93 -0.53 6.44 -10.14
N ALA A 94 -1.60 6.91 -9.49
CA ALA A 94 -2.44 7.98 -10.00
C ALA A 94 -1.80 9.38 -9.88
N ASP A 95 -0.77 9.52 -9.04
CA ASP A 95 -0.02 10.76 -8.86
C ASP A 95 1.18 10.87 -9.82
N GLU A 96 1.38 9.88 -10.68
CA GLU A 96 2.47 9.81 -11.63
C GLU A 96 2.08 10.39 -13.01
N THR A 97 3.08 10.63 -13.86
CA THR A 97 2.89 10.89 -15.30
C THR A 97 3.26 9.66 -16.12
N PRO A 98 2.84 9.56 -17.40
CA PRO A 98 3.24 8.46 -18.27
C PRO A 98 4.76 8.28 -18.38
N GLU A 99 5.54 9.36 -18.24
CA GLU A 99 7.00 9.32 -18.30
C GLU A 99 7.62 8.65 -17.06
N ILE A 100 7.00 8.82 -15.89
CA ILE A 100 7.51 8.29 -14.61
C ILE A 100 6.66 7.11 -14.09
N ALA A 101 5.89 6.49 -14.96
CA ALA A 101 5.02 5.36 -14.66
C ALA A 101 5.76 4.24 -13.91
N GLY A 102 5.28 3.87 -12.72
CA GLY A 102 5.88 2.85 -11.84
C GLY A 102 6.83 3.42 -10.77
N THR A 103 6.97 4.75 -10.67
CA THR A 103 7.84 5.39 -9.67
C THR A 103 7.38 5.17 -8.24
N ALA A 104 6.07 5.22 -7.96
CA ALA A 104 5.51 4.98 -6.63
C ALA A 104 5.80 3.55 -6.17
N HIS A 105 5.60 2.56 -7.06
CA HIS A 105 5.93 1.16 -6.79
C HIS A 105 7.44 0.94 -6.65
N LEU A 106 8.28 1.53 -7.52
CA LEU A 106 9.73 1.44 -7.35
C LEU A 106 10.17 2.08 -6.02
N LEU A 107 9.61 3.23 -5.65
CA LEU A 107 9.93 3.92 -4.41
C LEU A 107 9.53 3.11 -3.18
N GLU A 108 8.44 2.33 -3.25
CA GLU A 108 8.08 1.32 -2.25
C GLU A 108 9.25 0.38 -1.96
N HIS A 109 9.86 -0.18 -3.02
CA HIS A 109 11.04 -1.04 -2.90
C HIS A 109 12.23 -0.25 -2.35
N MET A 110 12.44 0.98 -2.83
CA MET A 110 13.59 1.78 -2.45
C MET A 110 13.60 2.17 -0.96
N LEU A 111 12.43 2.33 -0.34
CA LEU A 111 12.34 2.67 1.08
C LEU A 111 12.71 1.51 2.03
N PHE A 112 12.91 0.30 1.49
CA PHE A 112 13.55 -0.83 2.19
C PHE A 112 15.06 -0.94 1.94
N LYS A 113 15.64 -0.11 1.05
CA LYS A 113 17.08 -0.15 0.75
C LYS A 113 17.95 0.59 1.75
N GLY A 114 17.32 1.10 2.81
CA GLY A 114 17.95 1.67 3.99
C GLY A 114 18.08 3.19 3.94
N THR A 115 18.87 3.69 4.86
CA THR A 115 19.02 5.11 5.17
C THR A 115 20.50 5.47 5.30
N LYS A 116 20.78 6.68 5.79
CA LYS A 116 22.14 7.06 6.21
C LYS A 116 22.64 6.25 7.40
N ASN A 117 21.73 5.77 8.24
CA ASN A 117 22.06 5.08 9.49
C ASN A 117 21.85 3.56 9.42
N ILE A 118 21.04 3.08 8.47
CA ILE A 118 20.59 1.69 8.38
C ILE A 118 20.86 1.15 6.97
N GLY A 119 21.26 -0.12 6.90
CA GLY A 119 21.54 -0.79 5.61
C GLY A 119 22.90 -0.45 5.02
N THR A 120 23.83 0.08 5.83
CA THR A 120 25.20 0.41 5.42
C THR A 120 26.20 0.21 6.55
N THR A 121 27.42 -0.20 6.20
CA THR A 121 28.55 -0.30 7.14
C THR A 121 29.21 1.06 7.38
N ASN A 122 29.18 1.97 6.40
CA ASN A 122 29.74 3.32 6.51
C ASN A 122 29.20 4.22 5.38
N TYR A 123 28.18 5.02 5.69
CA TYR A 123 27.56 5.91 4.70
C TYR A 123 28.51 6.96 4.12
N GLU A 124 29.38 7.56 4.94
CA GLU A 124 30.29 8.62 4.46
C GLU A 124 31.29 8.10 3.42
N LYS A 125 31.74 6.84 3.54
CA LYS A 125 32.59 6.19 2.53
C LYS A 125 31.81 5.65 1.34
N GLU A 126 30.54 5.33 1.54
CA GLU A 126 29.63 4.84 0.50
C GLU A 126 29.19 5.97 -0.45
N LYS A 127 28.92 7.15 0.10
CA LYS A 127 28.33 8.31 -0.59
C LYS A 127 29.03 8.71 -1.90
N PRO A 128 30.37 8.79 -1.99
CA PRO A 128 31.04 9.12 -3.25
C PRO A 128 30.79 8.12 -4.38
N TYR A 129 30.52 6.85 -4.06
CA TYR A 129 30.14 5.86 -5.06
C TYR A 129 28.69 6.06 -5.51
N LEU A 130 27.77 6.30 -4.58
CA LEU A 130 26.37 6.60 -4.89
C LEU A 130 26.22 7.82 -5.81
N GLU A 131 26.97 8.89 -5.54
CA GLU A 131 26.98 10.10 -6.37
C GLU A 131 27.49 9.82 -7.79
N GLN A 132 28.55 9.02 -7.92
CA GLN A 132 29.06 8.60 -9.23
C GLN A 132 28.08 7.66 -9.95
N ILE A 133 27.45 6.72 -9.23
CA ILE A 133 26.44 5.81 -9.77
C ILE A 133 25.27 6.61 -10.34
N ALA A 134 24.79 7.65 -9.65
CA ALA A 134 23.73 8.52 -10.15
C ALA A 134 24.12 9.21 -11.46
N VAL A 135 25.33 9.78 -11.54
CA VAL A 135 25.82 10.47 -12.74
C VAL A 135 26.02 9.51 -13.91
N TRP A 136 26.77 8.43 -13.69
CA TRP A 136 27.14 7.52 -14.77
C TRP A 136 26.00 6.61 -15.20
N GLY A 137 25.11 6.23 -14.27
CA GLY A 137 23.90 5.48 -14.58
C GLY A 137 22.95 6.29 -15.45
N LYS A 138 22.69 7.57 -15.11
CA LYS A 138 21.90 8.46 -15.96
C LYS A 138 22.49 8.63 -17.37
N ARG A 139 23.82 8.79 -17.46
CA ARG A 139 24.50 8.90 -18.74
C ARG A 139 24.39 7.62 -19.57
N LEU A 140 24.53 6.46 -18.94
CA LEU A 140 24.36 5.16 -19.59
C LEU A 140 22.93 4.99 -20.12
N ASP A 141 21.93 5.29 -19.29
CA ASP A 141 20.52 5.23 -19.71
C ASP A 141 20.20 6.18 -20.86
N THR A 142 20.78 7.39 -20.87
CA THR A 142 20.64 8.34 -21.98
C THR A 142 21.15 7.75 -23.30
N LEU A 143 22.29 7.05 -23.29
CA LEU A 143 22.80 6.40 -24.50
C LEU A 143 21.97 5.18 -24.89
N ARG A 144 21.50 4.39 -23.91
CA ARG A 144 20.64 3.22 -24.18
C ARG A 144 19.29 3.62 -24.77
N LEU A 145 18.71 4.74 -24.34
CA LEU A 145 17.50 5.29 -24.94
C LEU A 145 17.74 5.71 -26.39
N LYS A 146 18.83 6.42 -26.68
CA LYS A 146 19.22 6.74 -28.06
C LYS A 146 19.43 5.50 -28.92
N GLU A 147 20.04 4.45 -28.36
CA GLU A 147 20.22 3.17 -29.06
C GLU A 147 18.87 2.52 -29.40
N LEU A 148 17.86 2.64 -28.51
CA LEU A 148 16.50 2.16 -28.77
C LEU A 148 15.81 2.99 -29.86
N GLU A 149 15.91 4.32 -29.80
CA GLU A 149 15.37 5.23 -30.82
C GLU A 149 15.94 4.91 -32.21
N MET A 150 17.26 4.71 -32.32
CA MET A 150 17.91 4.31 -33.57
C MET A 150 17.38 2.97 -34.10
N LYS A 151 17.17 1.99 -33.22
CA LYS A 151 16.59 0.69 -33.61
C LYS A 151 15.16 0.82 -34.10
N GLU A 152 14.35 1.70 -33.50
CA GLU A 152 12.99 1.98 -33.94
C GLU A 152 12.94 2.68 -35.30
N THR A 153 13.90 3.54 -35.62
CA THR A 153 14.02 4.21 -36.93
C THR A 153 14.75 3.39 -37.99
N GLY A 154 15.31 2.22 -37.62
CA GLY A 154 16.09 1.37 -38.51
C GLY A 154 17.53 1.85 -38.75
N GLU A 155 18.01 2.80 -37.95
CA GLU A 155 19.39 3.28 -37.97
C GLU A 155 20.33 2.34 -37.21
N GLU A 156 21.46 1.99 -37.82
CA GLU A 156 22.48 1.18 -37.15
C GLU A 156 23.44 2.05 -36.31
N PRO A 157 23.62 1.77 -35.01
CA PRO A 157 24.54 2.54 -34.20
C PRO A 157 25.99 2.34 -34.66
N SER A 158 26.74 3.44 -34.74
CA SER A 158 28.15 3.40 -35.16
C SER A 158 29.01 2.56 -34.20
N GLY A 159 30.13 2.04 -34.71
CA GLY A 159 31.08 1.28 -33.87
C GLY A 159 31.61 2.09 -32.68
N GLU A 160 31.81 3.40 -32.88
CA GLU A 160 32.19 4.32 -31.81
C GLU A 160 31.11 4.42 -30.74
N PHE A 161 29.85 4.60 -31.14
CA PHE A 161 28.72 4.68 -30.21
C PHE A 161 28.56 3.40 -29.38
N LYS A 162 28.64 2.23 -30.03
CA LYS A 162 28.62 0.92 -29.35
C LYS A 162 29.78 0.80 -28.34
N ASN A 163 30.98 1.25 -28.70
CA ASN A 163 32.13 1.26 -27.80
C ASN A 163 31.98 2.23 -26.61
N GLN A 164 31.37 3.39 -26.83
CA GLN A 164 31.06 4.35 -25.76
C GLN A 164 30.09 3.74 -24.72
N ILE A 165 29.02 3.08 -25.17
CA ILE A 165 28.09 2.36 -24.29
C ILE A 165 28.83 1.30 -23.48
N GLU A 166 29.61 0.44 -24.15
CA GLU A 166 30.31 -0.66 -23.48
C GLU A 166 31.33 -0.16 -22.44
N THR A 167 32.03 0.94 -22.74
CA THR A 167 32.97 1.58 -21.81
C THR A 167 32.24 2.11 -20.57
N LEU A 168 31.14 2.85 -20.76
CA LEU A 168 30.35 3.37 -19.65
C LEU A 168 29.72 2.26 -18.83
N LYS A 169 29.24 1.19 -19.48
CA LYS A 169 28.68 0.00 -18.86
C LYS A 169 29.70 -0.66 -17.92
N LYS A 170 30.93 -0.89 -18.38
CA LYS A 170 32.02 -1.45 -17.54
C LYS A 170 32.32 -0.58 -16.33
N ARG A 171 32.43 0.74 -16.53
CA ARG A 171 32.64 1.70 -15.44
C ARG A 171 31.51 1.66 -14.42
N PHE A 172 30.28 1.67 -14.91
CA PHE A 172 29.08 1.66 -14.09
C PHE A 172 28.98 0.40 -13.23
N TYR A 173 29.16 -0.80 -13.81
CA TYR A 173 29.17 -2.04 -13.03
C TYR A 173 30.32 -2.12 -12.02
N SER A 174 31.50 -1.59 -12.35
CA SER A 174 32.60 -1.49 -11.39
C SER A 174 32.23 -0.62 -10.19
N LEU A 175 31.51 0.49 -10.41
CA LEU A 175 31.02 1.33 -9.32
C LEU A 175 29.97 0.61 -8.46
N LEU A 176 29.04 -0.12 -9.09
CA LEU A 176 28.05 -0.94 -8.35
C LEU A 176 28.75 -1.99 -7.47
N GLU A 177 29.78 -2.67 -7.98
CA GLU A 177 30.54 -3.66 -7.22
C GLU A 177 31.30 -3.04 -6.03
N LEU A 178 31.94 -1.90 -6.24
CA LEU A 178 32.66 -1.18 -5.17
C LEU A 178 31.70 -0.68 -4.09
N HIS A 179 30.55 -0.13 -4.49
CA HIS A 179 29.48 0.30 -3.60
C HIS A 179 28.90 -0.85 -2.78
N ARG A 180 28.71 -2.04 -3.39
CA ARG A 180 28.12 -3.21 -2.73
C ARG A 180 28.81 -3.61 -1.43
N LYS A 181 30.11 -3.32 -1.29
CA LYS A 181 30.90 -3.60 -0.08
C LYS A 181 30.40 -2.86 1.16
N PHE A 182 29.66 -1.76 0.97
CA PHE A 182 29.10 -0.99 2.07
C PHE A 182 27.69 -1.44 2.44
N VAL A 183 26.98 -2.09 1.53
CA VAL A 183 25.56 -2.41 1.66
C VAL A 183 25.33 -3.54 2.66
N ILE A 184 24.39 -3.33 3.58
CA ILE A 184 23.85 -4.37 4.45
C ILE A 184 22.40 -4.60 4.04
N SER A 185 22.15 -5.69 3.30
CA SER A 185 20.82 -5.98 2.77
C SER A 185 19.85 -6.40 3.87
N ASN A 186 18.60 -5.93 3.79
CA ASN A 186 17.47 -6.30 4.68
C ASN A 186 17.71 -6.01 6.18
N GLU A 187 18.52 -5.00 6.49
CA GLU A 187 18.88 -4.67 7.88
C GLU A 187 17.66 -4.23 8.70
N ASP A 188 16.72 -3.50 8.11
CA ASP A 188 15.47 -3.09 8.76
C ASP A 188 14.59 -4.28 9.14
N ASN A 189 14.40 -5.23 8.22
CA ASN A 189 13.69 -6.47 8.49
C ASN A 189 14.40 -7.31 9.57
N TYR A 190 15.74 -7.33 9.55
CA TYR A 190 16.52 -8.01 10.58
C TYR A 190 16.31 -7.39 11.96
N ILE A 191 16.37 -6.05 12.08
CA ILE A 191 16.10 -5.32 13.33
C ILE A 191 14.69 -5.61 13.82
N TYR A 192 13.67 -5.54 12.95
CA TYR A 192 12.30 -5.87 13.34
C TYR A 192 12.18 -7.31 13.81
N SER A 193 12.71 -8.28 13.05
CA SER A 193 12.66 -9.70 13.38
C SER A 193 13.32 -10.00 14.73
N LYS A 194 14.48 -9.38 15.01
CA LYS A 194 15.17 -9.48 16.31
C LYS A 194 14.35 -8.95 17.48
N ASN A 195 13.41 -8.06 17.20
CA ASN A 195 12.49 -7.49 18.19
C ASN A 195 11.11 -8.16 18.19
N GLY A 196 10.98 -9.33 17.55
CA GLY A 196 9.72 -10.08 17.48
C GLY A 196 8.73 -9.53 16.46
N GLY A 197 9.19 -8.66 15.56
CA GLY A 197 8.40 -8.12 14.48
C GLY A 197 8.08 -9.16 13.41
N VAL A 198 6.84 -9.13 12.90
CA VAL A 198 6.37 -10.00 11.82
C VAL A 198 5.50 -9.21 10.85
N GLY A 199 5.35 -9.72 9.62
CA GLY A 199 4.51 -9.05 8.61
C GLY A 199 5.05 -7.71 8.16
N PHE A 200 6.37 -7.50 8.26
CA PHE A 200 7.05 -6.35 7.69
C PHE A 200 6.89 -6.37 6.17
N ASN A 201 6.09 -5.46 5.64
CA ASN A 201 5.73 -5.47 4.23
C ASN A 201 5.27 -4.09 3.77
N ALA A 202 5.14 -3.93 2.46
CA ALA A 202 4.46 -2.80 1.87
C ALA A 202 3.58 -3.22 0.69
N TYR A 203 2.78 -2.26 0.21
CA TYR A 203 2.14 -2.34 -1.09
C TYR A 203 1.82 -0.94 -1.60
N THR A 204 1.76 -0.82 -2.93
CA THR A 204 1.32 0.37 -3.66
C THR A 204 0.04 0.05 -4.44
N SER A 205 -0.88 1.00 -4.46
CA SER A 205 -2.06 0.98 -5.33
C SER A 205 -2.09 2.22 -6.23
N ASN A 206 -3.20 2.46 -6.91
CA ASN A 206 -3.39 3.71 -7.63
C ASN A 206 -3.41 4.93 -6.71
N ASP A 207 -3.93 4.80 -5.48
CA ASP A 207 -4.19 5.96 -4.60
C ASP A 207 -3.32 6.01 -3.34
N VAL A 208 -2.79 4.87 -2.91
CA VAL A 208 -2.09 4.77 -1.63
C VAL A 208 -0.86 3.88 -1.70
N THR A 209 0.15 4.26 -0.94
CA THR A 209 1.31 3.44 -0.63
C THR A 209 1.31 3.18 0.87
N ASN A 210 1.45 1.91 1.27
CA ASN A 210 1.33 1.49 2.64
C ASN A 210 2.55 0.70 3.07
N TYR A 211 3.09 1.01 4.25
CA TYR A 211 4.08 0.20 4.96
C TYR A 211 3.44 -0.34 6.23
N GLN A 212 3.71 -1.60 6.57
CA GLN A 212 3.08 -2.26 7.71
C GLN A 212 4.06 -3.15 8.47
N ILE A 213 3.80 -3.29 9.77
CA ILE A 213 4.53 -4.18 10.66
C ILE A 213 3.63 -4.58 11.83
N LEU A 214 3.76 -5.82 12.32
CA LEU A 214 3.22 -6.25 13.60
C LEU A 214 4.36 -6.43 14.60
N LEU A 215 4.18 -5.94 15.82
CA LEU A 215 5.21 -5.95 16.87
C LEU A 215 4.60 -6.34 18.23
N PRO A 216 5.41 -6.84 19.17
CA PRO A 216 5.05 -6.83 20.57
C PRO A 216 4.74 -5.40 21.04
N ALA A 217 3.72 -5.22 21.89
CA ALA A 217 3.24 -3.90 22.32
C ALA A 217 4.33 -3.01 22.96
N ASN A 218 5.34 -3.61 23.59
CA ASN A 218 6.48 -2.91 24.20
C ASN A 218 7.61 -2.56 23.20
N ARG A 219 7.38 -2.67 21.88
CA ARG A 219 8.36 -2.40 20.82
C ARG A 219 7.99 -1.26 19.89
N LEU A 220 6.92 -0.50 20.19
CA LEU A 220 6.51 0.66 19.38
C LEU A 220 7.62 1.69 19.17
N GLU A 221 8.49 1.89 20.18
CA GLU A 221 9.61 2.82 20.12
C GLU A 221 10.58 2.51 18.96
N ILE A 222 10.82 1.22 18.70
CA ILE A 222 11.73 0.78 17.63
C ILE A 222 11.12 1.10 16.27
N TRP A 223 9.83 0.83 16.09
CA TRP A 223 9.12 1.23 14.88
C TRP A 223 9.21 2.74 14.66
N ALA A 224 8.95 3.54 15.70
CA ALA A 224 8.99 5.00 15.55
C ALA A 224 10.38 5.51 15.13
N LYS A 225 11.45 4.96 15.71
CA LYS A 225 12.84 5.31 15.32
C LYS A 225 13.17 4.92 13.88
N LEU A 226 12.81 3.70 13.49
CA LEU A 226 13.08 3.17 12.14
C LEU A 226 12.28 3.94 11.07
N GLU A 227 11.00 4.20 11.34
CA GLU A 227 10.13 4.91 10.40
C GLU A 227 10.52 6.38 10.27
N SER A 228 10.88 7.05 11.37
CA SER A 228 11.40 8.43 11.33
C SER A 228 12.67 8.52 10.47
N ASP A 229 13.64 7.62 10.67
CA ASP A 229 14.87 7.65 9.89
C ASP A 229 14.64 7.30 8.41
N ARG A 230 13.73 6.35 8.12
CA ARG A 230 13.32 6.00 6.75
C ARG A 230 12.77 7.21 6.01
N LEU A 231 11.96 8.04 6.65
CA LEU A 231 11.31 9.19 6.01
C LEU A 231 12.21 10.42 5.94
N LYS A 232 13.04 10.65 6.96
CA LYS A 232 13.97 11.80 6.99
C LYS A 232 15.22 11.59 6.14
N ASN A 233 15.78 10.39 6.16
CA ASN A 233 17.10 10.11 5.60
C ASN A 233 17.12 8.91 4.64
N PRO A 234 16.12 8.71 3.75
CA PRO A 234 16.14 7.58 2.85
C PRO A 234 17.33 7.67 1.91
N ILE A 235 18.01 6.54 1.71
CA ILE A 235 19.00 6.38 0.67
C ILE A 235 18.43 5.37 -0.31
N LEU A 236 18.18 5.81 -1.55
CA LEU A 236 17.74 4.95 -2.65
C LEU A 236 18.94 4.11 -3.15
N ARG A 237 19.55 3.36 -2.24
CA ARG A 237 20.68 2.48 -2.42
C ARG A 237 20.28 1.35 -3.36
N GLU A 238 21.20 0.84 -4.17
CA GLU A 238 20.90 -0.22 -5.15
C GLU A 238 19.83 0.16 -6.20
N TYR A 239 19.50 1.44 -6.41
CA TYR A 239 18.42 1.90 -7.30
C TYR A 239 18.36 1.20 -8.66
N TYR A 240 19.49 1.15 -9.36
CA TYR A 240 19.54 0.55 -10.70
C TYR A 240 19.35 -0.97 -10.67
N THR A 241 19.87 -1.64 -9.64
CA THR A 241 19.67 -3.08 -9.46
C THR A 241 18.22 -3.39 -9.11
N GLU A 242 17.61 -2.61 -8.22
CA GLU A 242 16.22 -2.80 -7.83
C GLU A 242 15.25 -2.48 -8.97
N ARG A 243 15.58 -1.49 -9.81
CA ARG A 243 14.85 -1.19 -11.04
C ARG A 243 14.80 -2.40 -11.98
N ASP A 244 15.92 -3.11 -12.12
CA ASP A 244 15.96 -4.36 -12.90
C ASP A 244 15.14 -5.48 -12.24
N VAL A 245 15.12 -5.56 -10.90
CA VAL A 245 14.25 -6.51 -10.16
C VAL A 245 12.78 -6.21 -10.40
N VAL A 246 12.35 -4.95 -10.34
CA VAL A 246 10.96 -4.54 -10.62
C VAL A 246 10.56 -4.84 -12.07
N LEU A 247 11.50 -4.70 -13.02
CA LEU A 247 11.27 -5.10 -14.41
C LEU A 247 11.02 -6.61 -14.54
N GLU A 248 11.79 -7.44 -13.84
CA GLU A 248 11.56 -8.90 -13.80
C GLU A 248 10.26 -9.26 -13.08
N GLU A 249 9.92 -8.55 -12.01
CA GLU A 249 8.64 -8.71 -11.34
C GLU A 249 7.48 -8.40 -12.28
N ARG A 250 7.56 -7.31 -13.05
CA ARG A 250 6.57 -6.98 -14.07
C ARG A 250 6.41 -8.14 -15.04
N ARG A 251 7.51 -8.62 -15.63
CA ARG A 251 7.53 -9.78 -16.55
C ARG A 251 6.82 -10.99 -15.96
N MET A 252 7.06 -11.29 -14.68
CA MET A 252 6.43 -12.42 -14.00
C MET A 252 4.95 -12.20 -13.68
N ARG A 253 4.53 -10.96 -13.35
CA ARG A 253 3.17 -10.65 -12.89
C ARG A 253 2.21 -10.28 -14.02
N VAL A 254 2.73 -9.71 -15.10
CA VAL A 254 1.95 -9.17 -16.22
C VAL A 254 2.23 -9.99 -17.48
N GLU A 255 3.43 -9.91 -18.04
CA GLU A 255 3.75 -10.47 -19.36
C GLU A 255 3.61 -12.01 -19.40
N ASN A 256 4.00 -12.70 -18.32
CA ASN A 256 3.90 -14.16 -18.21
C ASN A 256 2.59 -14.66 -17.56
N ARG A 257 1.61 -13.79 -17.32
CA ARG A 257 0.32 -14.18 -16.71
C ARG A 257 -0.86 -13.61 -17.49
N GLY A 258 -1.69 -14.48 -18.05
CA GLY A 258 -2.87 -14.08 -18.83
C GLY A 258 -3.82 -13.12 -18.09
N LEU A 259 -4.02 -13.29 -16.78
CA LEU A 259 -4.81 -12.35 -15.97
C LEU A 259 -4.15 -10.97 -15.83
N GLY A 260 -2.82 -10.90 -15.79
CA GLY A 260 -2.09 -9.64 -15.76
C GLY A 260 -2.26 -8.86 -17.05
N ILE A 261 -2.05 -9.51 -18.20
CA ILE A 261 -2.31 -8.93 -19.53
C ILE A 261 -3.76 -8.46 -19.64
N LEU A 262 -4.72 -9.31 -19.27
CA LEU A 262 -6.14 -8.99 -19.34
C LEU A 262 -6.46 -7.75 -18.50
N ARG A 263 -5.96 -7.68 -17.26
CA ARG A 263 -6.20 -6.54 -16.37
C ARG A 263 -5.63 -5.24 -16.95
N GLU A 264 -4.41 -5.27 -17.47
CA GLU A 264 -3.80 -4.08 -18.08
C GLU A 264 -4.60 -3.60 -19.29
N LYS A 265 -4.93 -4.51 -20.23
CA LYS A 265 -5.74 -4.17 -21.41
C LYS A 265 -7.14 -3.71 -21.06
N TYR A 266 -7.75 -4.28 -20.02
CA TYR A 266 -9.05 -3.87 -19.54
C TYR A 266 -9.03 -2.44 -18.98
N LEU A 267 -8.07 -2.11 -18.11
CA LEU A 267 -7.94 -0.75 -17.56
C LEU A 267 -7.58 0.26 -18.67
N ASP A 268 -6.73 -0.14 -19.61
CA ASP A 268 -6.39 0.65 -20.79
C ASP A 268 -7.62 0.95 -21.67
N ALA A 269 -8.56 0.01 -21.82
CA ALA A 269 -9.80 0.22 -22.57
C ALA A 269 -10.88 0.98 -21.77
N ALA A 270 -10.95 0.77 -20.45
CA ALA A 270 -12.01 1.31 -19.60
C ALA A 270 -11.82 2.80 -19.28
N PHE A 271 -10.58 3.27 -19.13
CA PHE A 271 -10.27 4.66 -18.81
C PHE A 271 -9.86 5.45 -20.06
N PRO A 272 -10.37 6.68 -20.24
CA PRO A 272 -9.98 7.51 -21.38
C PRO A 272 -8.49 7.83 -21.34
N GLU A 273 -7.94 8.16 -22.51
CA GLU A 273 -6.55 8.60 -22.61
C GLU A 273 -6.28 9.78 -21.66
N GLY A 274 -5.14 9.74 -20.96
CA GLY A 274 -4.76 10.72 -19.96
C GLY A 274 -5.34 10.51 -18.55
N HIS A 275 -6.33 9.63 -18.36
CA HIS A 275 -6.84 9.34 -17.01
C HIS A 275 -5.81 8.51 -16.21
N PRO A 276 -5.44 8.89 -14.97
CA PRO A 276 -4.33 8.25 -14.24
C PRO A 276 -4.51 6.75 -13.98
N TYR A 277 -5.74 6.28 -13.75
CA TYR A 277 -6.03 4.86 -13.54
C TYR A 277 -5.88 3.98 -14.80
N ARG A 278 -5.66 4.59 -15.97
CA ARG A 278 -5.25 3.86 -17.17
C ARG A 278 -3.87 3.24 -16.99
N MET A 279 -3.03 3.83 -16.14
CA MET A 279 -1.65 3.43 -15.97
C MET A 279 -1.52 2.24 -15.00
N PRO A 280 -0.78 1.19 -15.36
CA PRO A 280 -0.54 0.07 -14.45
C PRO A 280 0.30 0.53 -13.27
N VAL A 281 -0.03 0.08 -12.07
CA VAL A 281 0.68 0.46 -10.83
C VAL A 281 2.17 0.13 -10.88
N ILE A 282 2.53 -1.01 -11.49
CA ILE A 282 3.92 -1.43 -11.67
C ILE A 282 4.66 -0.62 -12.74
N GLY A 283 4.00 0.28 -13.47
CA GLY A 283 4.57 1.02 -14.60
C GLY A 283 4.63 0.20 -15.89
N TYR A 284 5.01 0.84 -17.01
CA TYR A 284 5.12 0.19 -18.32
C TYR A 284 6.49 -0.46 -18.53
N GLU A 285 6.54 -1.63 -19.18
CA GLU A 285 7.80 -2.37 -19.41
C GLU A 285 8.87 -1.50 -20.08
N LYS A 286 8.48 -0.75 -21.12
CA LYS A 286 9.37 0.13 -21.88
C LYS A 286 10.02 1.25 -21.05
N ASN A 287 9.36 1.69 -19.97
CA ASN A 287 9.81 2.83 -19.16
C ASN A 287 10.57 2.38 -17.92
N LEU A 288 10.22 1.23 -17.35
CA LEU A 288 10.77 0.75 -16.08
C LEU A 288 12.30 0.69 -16.09
N GLY A 289 12.91 0.21 -17.17
CA GLY A 289 14.36 0.12 -17.30
C GLY A 289 15.08 1.48 -17.41
N PHE A 290 14.35 2.59 -17.44
CA PHE A 290 14.85 3.96 -17.65
C PHE A 290 14.29 4.98 -16.65
N LEU A 291 13.60 4.53 -15.57
CA LEU A 291 13.19 5.44 -14.51
C LEU A 291 14.40 6.20 -13.95
N ASP A 292 14.27 7.53 -13.87
CA ASP A 292 15.34 8.43 -13.47
C ASP A 292 15.36 8.61 -11.94
N LEU A 293 16.54 8.38 -11.35
CA LEU A 293 16.76 8.46 -9.91
C LEU A 293 16.38 9.82 -9.31
N GLU A 294 16.72 10.93 -9.98
CA GLU A 294 16.43 12.27 -9.47
C GLU A 294 14.94 12.60 -9.57
N LYS A 295 14.25 12.09 -10.60
CA LYS A 295 12.78 12.15 -10.68
C LYS A 295 12.14 11.34 -9.56
N THR A 296 12.64 10.15 -9.24
CA THR A 296 12.14 9.36 -8.10
C THR A 296 12.37 10.07 -6.76
N LYS A 297 13.54 10.68 -6.53
CA LYS A 297 13.79 11.51 -5.34
C LYS A 297 12.86 12.72 -5.26
N THR A 298 12.60 13.36 -6.39
CA THR A 298 11.65 14.48 -6.48
C THR A 298 10.23 14.01 -6.16
N PHE A 299 9.82 12.86 -6.68
CA PHE A 299 8.52 12.24 -6.36
C PHE A 299 8.39 11.96 -4.86
N PHE A 300 9.41 11.35 -4.25
CA PHE A 300 9.45 11.15 -2.80
C PHE A 300 9.24 12.48 -2.05
N LYS A 301 10.04 13.50 -2.36
CA LYS A 301 9.96 14.82 -1.72
C LYS A 301 8.60 15.49 -1.85
N ASN A 302 7.92 15.31 -2.98
CA ASN A 302 6.65 15.99 -3.25
C ASN A 302 5.44 15.30 -2.57
N TYR A 303 5.52 13.98 -2.36
CA TYR A 303 4.34 13.20 -1.97
C TYR A 303 4.45 12.53 -0.60
N TYR A 304 5.66 12.25 -0.10
CA TYR A 304 5.87 11.71 1.25
C TYR A 304 5.90 12.85 2.29
N ASP A 305 4.81 13.61 2.31
CA ASP A 305 4.59 14.74 3.21
C ASP A 305 3.71 14.31 4.40
N PRO A 306 4.01 14.76 5.65
CA PRO A 306 3.20 14.45 6.83
C PRO A 306 1.70 14.74 6.67
N GLN A 307 1.29 15.78 5.95
CA GLN A 307 -0.13 16.12 5.74
C GLN A 307 -0.84 15.13 4.82
N ARG A 308 -0.09 14.39 4.00
CA ARG A 308 -0.60 13.31 3.13
C ARG A 308 -0.41 11.93 3.76
N MET A 309 -0.11 11.86 5.05
CA MET A 309 0.24 10.63 5.75
C MET A 309 -0.75 10.37 6.90
N VAL A 310 -1.10 9.09 7.07
CA VAL A 310 -1.88 8.59 8.21
C VAL A 310 -1.18 7.38 8.79
N ILE A 311 -0.97 7.39 10.10
CA ILE A 311 -0.52 6.22 10.85
C ILE A 311 -1.71 5.61 11.57
N ALA A 312 -1.94 4.31 11.39
CA ALA A 312 -2.88 3.55 12.19
C ALA A 312 -2.13 2.58 13.13
N VAL A 313 -2.32 2.73 14.44
CA VAL A 313 -1.78 1.83 15.48
C VAL A 313 -2.94 1.07 16.12
N VAL A 314 -2.97 -0.25 15.97
CA VAL A 314 -4.07 -1.09 16.46
C VAL A 314 -3.50 -2.22 17.33
N GLY A 315 -3.99 -2.36 18.56
CA GLY A 315 -3.55 -3.45 19.43
C GLY A 315 -3.54 -3.10 20.91
N SER A 316 -2.73 -3.82 21.68
CA SER A 316 -2.58 -3.58 23.11
C SER A 316 -1.72 -2.34 23.32
N LEU A 317 -2.39 -1.18 23.43
CA LEU A 317 -1.75 0.12 23.53
C LEU A 317 -2.38 0.98 24.63
N ASP A 318 -1.55 1.85 25.18
CA ASP A 318 -1.97 2.97 26.01
C ASP A 318 -1.95 4.23 25.14
N PHE A 319 -3.07 4.97 25.08
CA PHE A 319 -3.19 6.09 24.15
C PHE A 319 -2.19 7.20 24.45
N ASP A 320 -2.07 7.63 25.70
CA ASP A 320 -1.23 8.76 26.10
C ASP A 320 0.25 8.44 25.87
N LYS A 321 0.67 7.20 26.19
CA LYS A 321 2.03 6.72 25.92
C LYS A 321 2.30 6.62 24.42
N THR A 322 1.35 6.12 23.63
CA THR A 322 1.49 5.98 22.17
C THR A 322 1.60 7.35 21.50
N GLU A 323 0.73 8.28 21.87
CA GLU A 323 0.76 9.67 21.41
C GLU A 323 2.09 10.34 21.74
N LYS A 324 2.58 10.17 22.98
CA LYS A 324 3.90 10.67 23.37
C LYS A 324 5.02 10.10 22.49
N TYR A 325 5.03 8.79 22.19
CA TYR A 325 6.03 8.21 21.30
C TYR A 325 5.96 8.79 19.89
N CYS A 326 4.76 8.93 19.33
CA CYS A 326 4.58 9.55 18.04
C CYS A 326 5.13 10.98 18.04
N VAL A 327 4.75 11.81 19.01
CA VAL A 327 5.18 13.22 19.07
C VAL A 327 6.69 13.37 19.33
N THR A 328 7.27 12.52 20.17
CA THR A 328 8.68 12.67 20.59
C THR A 328 9.70 11.96 19.72
N ILE A 329 9.28 10.94 18.95
CA ILE A 329 10.21 10.07 18.20
C ILE A 329 9.95 10.08 16.70
N LEU A 330 8.68 10.19 16.27
CA LEU A 330 8.36 10.36 14.84
C LEU A 330 8.60 11.80 14.44
N GLU A 331 9.87 12.18 14.41
CA GLU A 331 10.25 13.41 13.76
C GLU A 331 10.24 13.13 12.25
N ILE A 332 9.33 13.75 11.50
CA ILE A 332 9.19 13.58 10.05
C ILE A 332 9.04 14.96 9.42
#